data_AF-K1TWR5-F1
#
_entry.id   AF-K1TWR5-F1
#
_cell.length_a   1.000
_cell.length_b   1.000
_cell.length_c   1.000
_cell.angle_alpha   90.00
_cell.angle_beta   90.00
_cell.angle_gamma   90.00
#
_symmetry.space_group_name_H-M   'P 1'
#
loop_
_entity.id
_entity.type
_entity.pdbx_description
1 polymer ?
#
loop_
_entity_poly.entity_id
_entity_poly.type
_entity_poly.pdbx_seq_one_letter_code
_entity_poly.pdbx_strand_id
1 'polypeptide(L)'
;MKGDLRELDENGNTKEGGITVEGAILMPSYIKVDEQKNLFNDAKLGDVITFNPKKAYPENDTEVSSLLKIERDAVKDLESEFSFQITEIQRFKKHEINEELFKQVLGEDTDVKDEAAFRAKIAEGLKAQLVNDSDYKFILDVREHCEKKVGELQFPDALLKRIMLANNKDKG
;
A
#
# COMPACT_ATOMS: atom_id res chain seq x y z
N MET A 1 -8.94 -5.04 10.23
CA MET A 1 -9.94 -4.94 11.31
C MET A 1 -9.86 -3.55 11.90
N LYS A 2 -10.99 -3.02 12.37
CA LYS A 2 -11.08 -1.70 12.99
C LYS A 2 -11.42 -1.89 14.46
N GLY A 3 -10.82 -1.09 15.32
CA GLY A 3 -11.03 -1.17 16.76
C GLY A 3 -10.52 0.06 17.49
N ASP A 4 -10.81 0.12 18.77
CA ASP A 4 -10.40 1.21 19.64
C ASP A 4 -9.22 0.77 20.49
N LEU A 5 -8.14 1.58 20.49
CA LEU A 5 -6.93 1.37 21.26
C LEU A 5 -6.92 2.21 22.52
N ARG A 6 -6.54 1.62 23.64
CA ARG A 6 -6.29 2.34 24.89
C ARG A 6 -5.05 1.82 25.59
N GLU A 7 -4.17 2.74 25.96
CA GLU A 7 -2.99 2.45 26.78
C GLU A 7 -3.40 1.89 28.15
N LEU A 8 -2.71 0.84 28.58
CA LEU A 8 -2.91 0.22 29.88
C LEU A 8 -1.85 0.66 30.89
N ASP A 9 -2.22 0.70 32.16
CA ASP A 9 -1.31 0.87 33.29
C ASP A 9 -0.65 -0.46 33.70
N GLU A 10 0.24 -0.42 34.70
CA GLU A 10 0.91 -1.62 35.24
C GLU A 10 -0.06 -2.66 35.84
N ASN A 11 -1.31 -2.26 36.11
CA ASN A 11 -2.36 -3.12 36.66
C ASN A 11 -3.28 -3.69 35.56
N GLY A 12 -3.04 -3.36 34.29
CA GLY A 12 -3.87 -3.79 33.16
C GLY A 12 -5.18 -3.02 33.00
N ASN A 13 -5.34 -1.88 33.68
CA ASN A 13 -6.49 -0.99 33.53
C ASN A 13 -6.19 0.11 32.51
N THR A 14 -7.24 0.72 31.93
CA THR A 14 -7.06 1.90 31.08
C THR A 14 -6.37 3.02 31.87
N LYS A 15 -5.21 3.45 31.40
CA LYS A 15 -4.43 4.52 32.02
C LYS A 15 -5.17 5.85 31.90
N GLU A 16 -5.49 6.49 33.03
CA GLU A 16 -6.09 7.83 33.02
C GLU A 16 -5.14 8.84 32.36
N GLY A 17 -5.58 9.48 31.27
CA GLY A 17 -4.76 10.39 30.46
C GLY A 17 -3.75 9.70 29.54
N GLY A 18 -3.82 8.38 29.38
CA GLY A 18 -2.99 7.62 28.44
C GLY A 18 -3.41 7.80 26.98
N ILE A 19 -2.66 7.18 26.07
CA ILE A 19 -2.95 7.23 24.64
C ILE A 19 -4.25 6.49 24.34
N THR A 20 -5.21 7.19 23.71
CA THR A 20 -6.47 6.61 23.22
C THR A 20 -6.63 6.89 21.74
N VAL A 21 -6.94 5.86 20.95
CA VAL A 21 -7.20 5.98 19.52
C VAL A 21 -8.48 5.27 19.17
N GLU A 22 -9.50 6.05 18.82
CA GLU A 22 -10.75 5.51 18.30
C GLU A 22 -10.64 5.20 16.80
N GLY A 23 -11.20 4.06 16.40
CA GLY A 23 -11.26 3.63 15.00
C GLY A 23 -9.90 3.32 14.37
N ALA A 24 -8.93 2.87 15.16
CA ALA A 24 -7.65 2.38 14.68
C ALA A 24 -7.84 1.19 13.73
N ILE A 25 -7.16 1.25 12.58
CA ILE A 25 -7.20 0.16 11.58
C ILE A 25 -5.94 -0.67 11.79
N LEU A 26 -6.13 -1.93 12.15
CA LEU A 26 -5.07 -2.90 12.33
C LEU A 26 -5.27 -4.06 11.36
N MET A 27 -4.20 -4.48 10.69
CA MET A 27 -4.22 -5.64 9.82
C MET A 27 -3.24 -6.68 10.38
N PRO A 28 -3.73 -7.76 11.03
CA PRO A 28 -2.86 -8.73 11.69
C PRO A 28 -1.83 -9.38 10.75
N SER A 29 -2.12 -9.42 9.45
CA SER A 29 -1.19 -9.91 8.42
C SER A 29 0.13 -9.12 8.33
N TYR A 30 0.16 -7.85 8.78
CA TYR A 30 1.38 -7.02 8.79
C TYR A 30 2.19 -7.15 10.09
N ILE A 31 1.66 -7.83 11.12
CA ILE A 31 2.40 -8.08 12.36
C ILE A 31 3.54 -9.06 12.05
N LYS A 32 4.78 -8.65 12.36
CA LYS A 32 5.98 -9.47 12.08
C LYS A 32 6.21 -10.56 13.12
N VAL A 33 5.70 -10.39 14.34
CA VAL A 33 5.90 -11.32 15.45
C VAL A 33 4.72 -12.28 15.54
N ASP A 34 4.98 -13.57 15.33
CA ASP A 34 3.94 -14.60 15.30
C ASP A 34 3.15 -14.71 16.62
N GLU A 35 3.80 -14.53 17.78
CA GLU A 35 3.11 -14.52 19.08
C GLU A 35 2.06 -13.41 19.16
N GLN A 36 2.42 -12.20 18.75
CA GLN A 36 1.50 -11.05 18.74
C GLN A 36 0.40 -11.25 17.69
N LYS A 37 0.74 -11.81 16.52
CA LYS A 37 -0.20 -12.12 15.46
C LYS A 37 -1.23 -13.16 15.90
N ASN A 38 -0.80 -14.16 16.67
CA ASN A 38 -1.66 -15.24 17.16
C ASN A 38 -2.71 -14.74 18.17
N LEU A 39 -2.49 -13.62 18.86
CA LEU A 39 -3.49 -12.99 19.72
C LEU A 39 -4.74 -12.56 18.94
N PHE A 40 -4.58 -12.26 17.65
CA PHE A 40 -5.67 -11.85 16.76
C PHE A 40 -6.28 -13.03 15.98
N ASN A 41 -5.76 -14.25 16.14
CA ASN A 41 -6.38 -15.44 15.55
C ASN A 41 -7.72 -15.69 16.26
N ASP A 42 -8.74 -16.02 15.47
CA ASP A 42 -10.11 -16.27 15.93
C ASP A 42 -10.81 -15.11 16.67
N ALA A 43 -10.19 -13.93 16.70
CA ALA A 43 -10.74 -12.75 17.31
C ALA A 43 -12.10 -12.38 16.69
N LYS A 44 -13.07 -12.08 17.56
CA LYS A 44 -14.46 -11.78 17.21
C LYS A 44 -14.77 -10.31 17.42
N LEU A 45 -15.89 -9.90 16.83
CA LEU A 45 -16.44 -8.57 17.04
C LEU A 45 -16.73 -8.37 18.53
N GLY A 46 -16.22 -7.30 19.11
CA GLY A 46 -16.36 -6.99 20.54
C GLY A 46 -15.26 -7.57 21.44
N ASP A 47 -14.37 -8.41 20.93
CA ASP A 47 -13.25 -8.92 21.73
C ASP A 47 -12.26 -7.79 22.05
N VAL A 48 -11.70 -7.86 23.27
CA VAL A 48 -10.65 -6.97 23.75
C VAL A 48 -9.34 -7.75 23.82
N ILE A 49 -8.38 -7.37 22.99
CA ILE A 49 -7.06 -8.01 22.93
C ILE A 49 -6.03 -7.08 23.54
N THR A 50 -5.31 -7.57 24.54
CA THR A 50 -4.15 -6.86 25.09
C THR A 50 -2.91 -7.24 24.30
N PHE A 51 -2.23 -6.25 23.72
CA PHE A 51 -1.03 -6.46 22.95
C PHE A 51 -0.09 -5.24 23.03
N ASN A 52 1.17 -5.42 22.68
CA ASN A 52 2.16 -4.35 22.69
C ASN A 52 2.50 -3.94 21.24
N PRO A 53 2.12 -2.72 20.80
CA PRO A 53 2.35 -2.26 19.42
C PRO A 53 3.82 -2.31 19.01
N LYS A 54 4.75 -1.98 19.92
CA LYS A 54 6.19 -2.01 19.64
C LYS A 54 6.72 -3.44 19.51
N LYS A 55 6.23 -4.38 20.32
CA LYS A 55 6.53 -5.81 20.14
C LYS A 55 5.90 -6.38 18.88
N ALA A 56 4.73 -5.90 18.45
CA ALA A 56 4.07 -6.33 17.22
C ALA A 56 4.79 -5.84 15.95
N TYR A 57 5.38 -4.64 16.01
CA TYR A 57 6.08 -3.97 14.91
C TYR A 57 7.51 -3.53 15.30
N PRO A 58 8.42 -4.47 15.62
CA PRO A 58 9.72 -4.17 16.24
C PRO A 58 10.68 -3.35 15.37
N GLU A 59 10.50 -3.36 14.05
CA GLU A 59 11.34 -2.61 13.10
C GLU A 59 10.59 -1.47 12.41
N ASN A 60 9.34 -1.18 12.83
CA ASN A 60 8.48 -0.29 12.07
C ASN A 60 7.78 0.77 12.93
N ASP A 61 8.60 1.64 13.53
CA ASP A 61 8.15 2.79 14.33
C ASP A 61 7.14 3.69 13.60
N THR A 62 7.22 3.76 12.26
CA THR A 62 6.27 4.50 11.43
C THR A 62 4.84 3.98 11.58
N GLU A 63 4.67 2.66 11.59
CA GLU A 63 3.35 2.03 11.70
C GLU A 63 2.81 2.17 13.12
N VAL A 64 3.66 2.03 14.13
CA VAL A 64 3.27 2.23 15.53
C VAL A 64 2.85 3.69 15.76
N SER A 65 3.63 4.65 15.26
CA SER A 65 3.30 6.08 15.30
C SER A 65 1.95 6.36 14.62
N SER A 66 1.73 5.79 13.44
CA SER A 66 0.48 5.98 12.68
C SER A 66 -0.72 5.32 13.35
N LEU A 67 -0.52 4.14 13.95
CA LEU A 67 -1.55 3.39 14.66
C LEU A 67 -1.97 4.10 15.95
N LEU A 68 -1.00 4.62 16.70
CA LEU A 68 -1.21 5.28 18.00
C LEU A 68 -1.46 6.79 17.86
N LYS A 69 -1.33 7.36 16.66
CA LYS A 69 -1.43 8.80 16.38
C LYS A 69 -0.48 9.64 17.26
N ILE A 70 0.74 9.14 17.48
CA ILE A 70 1.79 9.81 18.25
C ILE A 70 3.01 10.14 17.38
N GLU A 71 3.84 11.06 17.84
CA GLU A 71 5.14 11.39 17.25
C GLU A 71 6.06 10.15 17.21
N ARG A 72 6.88 10.02 16.16
CA ARG A 72 7.79 8.86 15.99
C ARG A 72 8.84 8.76 17.10
N ASP A 73 9.25 9.87 17.70
CA ASP A 73 10.18 9.84 18.84
C ASP A 73 9.54 9.25 20.10
N ALA A 74 8.24 9.48 20.34
CA ALA A 74 7.53 8.91 21.48
C ALA A 74 7.35 7.37 21.37
N VAL A 75 7.42 6.81 20.15
CA VAL A 75 7.37 5.36 19.92
C VAL A 75 8.60 4.64 20.47
N LYS A 76 9.78 5.28 20.42
CA LYS A 76 11.05 4.65 20.83
C LYS A 76 11.11 4.36 22.32
N ASP A 77 10.39 5.14 23.13
CA ASP A 77 10.31 4.96 24.58
C ASP A 77 9.03 4.22 25.01
N LEU A 78 8.18 3.82 24.06
CA LEU A 78 6.90 3.18 24.34
C LEU A 78 7.09 1.70 24.71
N GLU A 79 6.97 1.36 25.99
CA GLU A 79 6.92 -0.05 26.42
C GLU A 79 5.54 -0.47 26.96
N SER A 80 4.57 0.44 26.97
CA SER A 80 3.21 0.19 27.48
C SER A 80 2.47 -0.89 26.70
N GLU A 81 1.66 -1.67 27.43
CA GLU A 81 0.65 -2.57 26.84
C GLU A 81 -0.58 -1.77 26.41
N PHE A 82 -1.25 -2.20 25.34
CA PHE A 82 -2.46 -1.56 24.84
C PHE A 82 -3.59 -2.57 24.77
N SER A 83 -4.79 -2.13 25.14
CA SER A 83 -6.02 -2.86 24.88
C SER A 83 -6.59 -2.44 23.53
N PHE A 84 -6.95 -3.42 22.70
CA PHE A 84 -7.61 -3.24 21.42
C PHE A 84 -8.98 -3.87 21.42
N GLN A 85 -10.01 -3.04 21.45
CA GLN A 85 -11.39 -3.48 21.35
C GLN A 85 -11.82 -3.52 19.89
N ILE A 86 -12.14 -4.69 19.36
CA ILE A 86 -12.54 -4.84 17.96
C ILE A 86 -13.96 -4.32 17.76
N THR A 87 -14.11 -3.24 16.98
CA THR A 87 -15.40 -2.64 16.64
C THR A 87 -15.90 -3.04 15.26
N GLU A 88 -15.03 -3.51 14.37
CA GLU A 88 -15.41 -3.99 13.04
C GLU A 88 -14.40 -5.00 12.48
N ILE A 89 -14.90 -6.14 11.98
CA ILE A 89 -14.07 -7.12 11.26
C ILE A 89 -14.51 -7.17 9.80
N GLN A 90 -13.74 -6.51 8.94
CA GLN A 90 -13.84 -6.70 7.49
C GLN A 90 -12.99 -7.89 7.07
N ARG A 91 -13.62 -8.90 6.47
CA ARG A 91 -12.93 -10.03 5.82
C ARG A 91 -13.12 -9.94 4.33
N PHE A 92 -12.03 -9.96 3.57
CA PHE A 92 -12.08 -10.13 2.13
C PHE A 92 -12.46 -11.58 1.82
N LYS A 93 -13.74 -11.84 1.58
CA LYS A 93 -14.18 -13.12 1.02
C LYS A 93 -14.00 -13.04 -0.49
N LYS A 94 -13.09 -13.86 -1.04
CA LYS A 94 -13.03 -14.04 -2.50
C LYS A 94 -14.38 -14.55 -2.95
N HIS A 95 -15.00 -13.81 -3.87
CA HIS A 95 -16.23 -14.26 -4.49
C HIS A 95 -15.93 -15.51 -5.34
N GLU A 96 -16.88 -16.44 -5.42
CA GLU A 96 -16.70 -17.65 -6.21
C GLU A 96 -16.62 -17.27 -7.70
N ILE A 97 -15.86 -18.05 -8.49
CA ILE A 97 -15.72 -17.80 -9.93
C ILE A 97 -16.98 -18.33 -10.61
N ASN A 98 -18.00 -17.47 -10.71
CA ASN A 98 -19.32 -17.79 -11.23
C ASN A 98 -19.85 -16.65 -12.13
N GLU A 99 -21.04 -16.85 -12.71
CA GLU A 99 -21.68 -15.86 -13.58
C GLU A 99 -21.94 -14.51 -12.89
N GLU A 100 -22.18 -14.50 -11.58
CA GLU A 100 -22.36 -13.28 -10.79
C GLU A 100 -21.06 -12.45 -10.76
N LEU A 101 -19.92 -13.10 -10.52
CA LEU A 101 -18.59 -12.46 -10.62
C LEU A 101 -18.36 -11.88 -12.01
N PHE A 102 -18.70 -12.63 -13.05
CA PHE A 102 -18.45 -12.23 -14.44
C PHE A 102 -19.24 -10.97 -14.77
N LYS A 103 -20.52 -10.91 -14.40
CA LYS A 103 -21.37 -9.74 -14.56
C LYS A 103 -20.90 -8.54 -13.75
N GLN A 104 -20.44 -8.76 -12.52
CA GLN A 104 -19.92 -7.68 -11.68
C GLN A 104 -18.64 -7.05 -12.26
N VAL A 105 -17.77 -7.86 -12.88
CA VAL A 105 -16.47 -7.40 -13.41
C VAL A 105 -16.57 -6.89 -14.85
N LEU A 106 -17.34 -7.55 -15.71
CA LEU A 106 -17.46 -7.23 -17.14
C LEU A 106 -18.72 -6.40 -17.49
N GLY A 107 -19.65 -6.23 -16.55
CA GLY A 107 -20.96 -5.60 -16.76
C GLY A 107 -22.09 -6.61 -16.90
N GLU A 108 -23.32 -6.19 -16.59
CA GLU A 108 -24.50 -7.07 -16.59
C GLU A 108 -24.82 -7.69 -17.95
N ASP A 109 -24.43 -7.01 -19.04
CA ASP A 109 -24.63 -7.44 -20.43
C ASP A 109 -23.58 -8.46 -20.92
N THR A 110 -22.76 -9.02 -20.03
CA THR A 110 -21.71 -9.96 -20.44
C THR A 110 -22.26 -11.33 -20.83
N ASP A 111 -21.86 -11.83 -21.99
CA ASP A 111 -22.17 -13.19 -22.47
C ASP A 111 -21.26 -14.28 -21.86
N VAL A 112 -20.37 -13.90 -20.95
CA VAL A 112 -19.41 -14.81 -20.33
C VAL A 112 -20.08 -15.69 -19.28
N LYS A 113 -20.06 -17.00 -19.48
CA LYS A 113 -20.68 -18.01 -18.59
C LYS A 113 -19.69 -18.98 -17.96
N ASP A 114 -18.43 -18.94 -18.37
CA ASP A 114 -17.40 -19.84 -17.88
C ASP A 114 -16.09 -19.11 -17.60
N GLU A 115 -15.26 -19.72 -16.76
CA GLU A 115 -13.97 -19.16 -16.33
C GLU A 115 -12.99 -18.96 -17.48
N ALA A 116 -13.00 -19.83 -18.50
CA ALA A 116 -12.07 -19.73 -19.62
C ALA A 116 -12.37 -18.49 -20.47
N ALA A 117 -13.65 -18.25 -20.77
CA ALA A 117 -14.13 -17.06 -21.44
C ALA A 117 -13.88 -15.79 -20.60
N PHE A 118 -14.06 -15.86 -19.28
CA PHE A 118 -13.76 -14.75 -18.36
C PHE A 118 -12.28 -14.36 -18.39
N ARG A 119 -11.38 -15.35 -18.27
CA ARG A 119 -9.93 -15.13 -18.34
C ARG A 119 -9.51 -14.60 -19.71
N ALA A 120 -10.12 -15.08 -20.79
CA ALA A 120 -9.85 -14.58 -22.13
C ALA A 120 -10.24 -13.10 -22.27
N LYS A 121 -11.39 -12.69 -21.73
CA LYS A 121 -11.83 -11.29 -21.74
C LYS A 121 -10.93 -10.37 -20.91
N ILE A 122 -10.49 -10.82 -19.73
CA ILE A 122 -9.49 -10.07 -18.95
C ILE A 122 -8.19 -9.93 -19.72
N ALA A 123 -7.71 -11.01 -20.34
CA ALA A 123 -6.47 -10.98 -21.12
C ALA A 123 -6.57 -10.04 -22.34
N GLU A 124 -7.73 -9.99 -23.00
CA GLU A 124 -8.02 -9.07 -24.09
C GLU A 124 -7.93 -7.60 -23.63
N GLY A 125 -8.59 -7.26 -22.51
CA GLY A 125 -8.53 -5.92 -21.93
C GLY A 125 -7.12 -5.50 -21.51
N LEU A 126 -6.40 -6.42 -20.83
CA LEU A 126 -5.01 -6.18 -20.43
C LEU A 126 -4.10 -5.97 -21.64
N LYS A 127 -4.26 -6.75 -22.71
CA LYS A 127 -3.49 -6.55 -23.95
C LYS A 127 -3.70 -5.16 -24.52
N ALA A 128 -4.94 -4.70 -24.63
CA ALA A 128 -5.23 -3.37 -25.15
C ALA A 128 -4.58 -2.25 -24.32
N GLN A 129 -4.60 -2.39 -23.00
CA GLN A 129 -3.95 -1.43 -22.10
C GLN A 129 -2.42 -1.48 -22.22
N LEU A 130 -1.85 -2.68 -22.29
CA LEU A 130 -0.40 -2.90 -22.34
C LEU A 130 0.24 -2.52 -23.68
N VAL A 131 -0.51 -2.32 -24.76
CA VAL A 131 0.05 -1.87 -26.05
C VAL A 131 0.78 -0.54 -25.88
N ASN A 132 0.14 0.46 -25.26
CA ASN A 132 0.74 1.78 -25.06
C ASN A 132 1.97 1.71 -24.16
N ASP A 133 1.90 0.91 -23.08
CA ASP A 133 3.02 0.73 -22.16
C ASP A 133 4.20 0.02 -22.83
N SER A 134 3.90 -0.97 -23.68
CA SER A 134 4.90 -1.72 -24.45
C SER A 134 5.57 -0.84 -25.49
N ASP A 135 4.81 -0.01 -26.21
CA ASP A 135 5.34 0.93 -27.20
C ASP A 135 6.21 2.00 -26.53
N TYR A 136 5.78 2.52 -25.38
CA TYR A 136 6.57 3.46 -24.59
C TYR A 136 7.89 2.83 -24.13
N LYS A 137 7.84 1.61 -23.59
CA LYS A 137 9.04 0.86 -23.19
C LYS A 137 9.96 0.60 -24.39
N PHE A 138 9.40 0.23 -25.54
CA PHE A 138 10.16 0.03 -26.77
C PHE A 138 10.87 1.32 -27.21
N ILE A 139 10.22 2.48 -27.17
CA ILE A 139 10.85 3.77 -27.49
C ILE A 139 12.01 4.08 -26.53
N LEU A 140 11.85 3.82 -25.23
CA LEU A 140 12.93 3.99 -24.26
C LEU A 140 14.12 3.08 -24.57
N ASP A 141 13.87 1.80 -24.87
CA ASP A 141 14.91 0.83 -25.16
C ASP A 141 15.64 1.16 -26.47
N VAL A 142 14.92 1.62 -27.49
CA VAL A 142 15.52 2.11 -28.74
C VAL A 142 16.36 3.37 -28.49
N ARG A 143 15.88 4.31 -27.67
CA ARG A 143 16.65 5.50 -27.31
C ARG A 143 17.94 5.11 -26.62
N GLU A 144 17.87 4.26 -25.59
CA GLU A 144 19.05 3.78 -24.85
C GLU A 144 20.03 3.05 -25.79
N HIS A 145 19.52 2.21 -26.68
CA HIS A 145 20.35 1.52 -27.67
C HIS A 145 21.05 2.51 -28.63
N CYS A 146 20.32 3.50 -29.13
CA CYS A 146 20.87 4.54 -30.01
C CYS A 146 21.91 5.39 -29.30
N GLU A 147 21.64 5.85 -28.08
CA GLU A 147 22.59 6.61 -27.26
C GLU A 147 23.89 5.82 -27.03
N LYS A 148 23.79 4.55 -26.64
CA LYS A 148 24.96 3.66 -26.48
C LYS A 148 25.72 3.46 -27.78
N LYS A 149 25.02 3.34 -28.91
CA LYS A 149 25.64 3.12 -30.23
C LYS A 149 26.33 4.37 -30.77
N VAL A 150 25.76 5.56 -30.50
CA VAL A 150 26.36 6.84 -30.90
C VAL A 150 27.57 7.16 -30.01
N GLY A 151 27.58 6.73 -28.75
CA GLY A 151 28.70 6.95 -27.84
C GLY A 151 28.76 8.40 -27.38
N GLU A 152 29.93 9.05 -27.47
CA GLU A 152 30.08 10.46 -27.12
C GLU A 152 29.51 11.36 -28.23
N LEU A 153 28.32 11.93 -27.97
CA LEU A 153 27.75 13.00 -28.79
C LEU A 153 28.56 14.29 -28.61
N GLN A 154 29.52 14.53 -29.50
CA GLN A 154 30.17 15.83 -29.61
C GLN A 154 29.24 16.81 -30.35
N PHE A 155 28.45 17.56 -29.59
CA PHE A 155 27.66 18.65 -30.15
C PHE A 155 28.58 19.84 -30.50
N PRO A 156 28.38 20.52 -31.63
CA PRO A 156 29.16 21.70 -31.95
C PRO A 156 28.87 22.82 -30.93
N ASP A 157 29.89 23.24 -30.17
CA ASP A 157 29.78 24.31 -29.17
C ASP A 157 29.15 25.59 -29.72
N ALA A 158 29.43 25.91 -30.99
CA ALA A 158 28.86 27.06 -31.67
C ALA A 158 27.33 26.96 -31.84
N LEU A 159 26.81 25.75 -32.07
CA LEU A 159 25.37 25.51 -32.19
C LEU A 159 24.69 25.60 -30.82
N LEU A 160 25.27 24.98 -29.78
CA LEU A 160 24.77 25.04 -28.41
C LEU A 160 24.72 26.48 -27.88
N LYS A 161 25.80 27.25 -28.08
CA LYS A 161 25.84 28.68 -27.71
C LYS A 161 24.76 29.49 -28.43
N ARG A 162 24.54 29.23 -29.73
CA ARG A 162 23.49 29.91 -30.50
C ARG A 162 22.08 29.58 -29.99
N ILE A 163 21.81 28.32 -29.64
CA ILE A 163 20.51 27.89 -29.10
C ILE A 163 20.28 28.46 -27.70
N MET A 164 21.30 28.46 -26.84
CA MET A 164 21.20 29.04 -25.49
C MET A 164 20.94 30.55 -25.54
N LEU A 165 21.61 31.29 -26.43
CA LEU A 165 21.37 32.73 -26.64
C LEU A 165 19.97 33.01 -27.22
N ALA A 166 19.48 32.16 -28.14
CA ALA A 166 18.15 32.31 -28.72
C ALA A 166 17.02 32.03 -27.71
N ASN A 167 17.25 31.14 -26.73
CA ASN A 167 16.30 30.80 -25.67
C ASN A 167 16.32 31.78 -24.49
N ASN A 168 17.43 32.49 -24.25
CA ASN A 168 17.56 33.52 -23.21
C ASN A 168 17.48 34.95 -23.79
N LYS A 169 16.32 35.32 -24.34
CA LYS A 169 16.09 36.67 -24.90
C LYS A 169 16.09 37.81 -23.86
N ASP A 170 16.08 37.50 -22.56
CA ASP A 170 16.00 38.46 -21.45
C ASP A 170 17.32 38.66 -20.67
N LYS A 171 18.42 38.02 -21.09
CA LYS A 171 19.74 38.21 -20.45
C LYS A 171 20.87 38.38 -21.47
N GLY A 172 20.64 39.22 -22.48
CA GLY A 172 21.65 39.72 -23.41
C GLY A 172 21.86 41.21 -23.24
#